data_AF-A0A9P6FDW8-F1
#
_entry.id   AF-A0A9P6FDW8-F1
#
_cell.length_a   1.000
_cell.length_b   1.000
_cell.length_c   1.000
_cell.angle_alpha   90.00
_cell.angle_beta   90.00
_cell.angle_gamma   90.00
#
_symmetry.space_group_name_H-M   'P 1'
#
loop_
_entity.id
_entity.type
_entity.pdbx_description
1 polymer ?
#
loop_
_entity_poly.entity_id
_entity_poly.type
_entity_poly.pdbx_seq_one_letter_code
_entity_poly.pdbx_strand_id
1 'polypeptide(L)'
;MPVPFEALIPLGLITGFFGVSGILFQKLKTSINEGQNKNEVLPKLVRTRICSLFAICGVRSYKRPPRYGLDRWDRVMLDRDYRLTGTQRGQAHQATAPSAFSTNSAWNLEKEHL
;
A
#
# COMPACT_ATOMS: atom_id res chain seq x y z
N MET A 1 -27.31 15.47 -37.16
CA MET A 1 -27.43 14.04 -37.50
C MET A 1 -27.29 13.22 -36.23
N PRO A 2 -28.28 12.40 -35.84
CA PRO A 2 -28.16 11.57 -34.65
C PRO A 2 -26.98 10.60 -34.79
N VAL A 3 -26.20 10.43 -33.72
CA VAL A 3 -25.03 9.53 -33.72
C VAL A 3 -25.52 8.08 -33.80
N PRO A 4 -25.02 7.26 -34.74
CA PRO A 4 -25.41 5.86 -34.83
C PRO A 4 -24.86 5.07 -33.64
N PHE A 5 -25.74 4.38 -32.91
CA PHE A 5 -25.39 3.61 -31.71
C PHE A 5 -24.45 2.42 -32.01
N GLU A 6 -24.46 1.91 -33.24
CA GLU A 6 -23.55 0.86 -33.72
C GLU A 6 -22.07 1.24 -33.57
N ALA A 7 -21.74 2.52 -33.71
CA ALA A 7 -20.37 3.01 -33.51
C ALA A 7 -19.97 3.08 -32.02
N LEU A 8 -20.94 3.08 -31.09
CA LEU A 8 -20.69 3.15 -29.65
C LEU A 8 -20.46 1.77 -29.01
N ILE A 9 -20.91 0.69 -29.66
CA ILE A 9 -20.71 -0.68 -29.17
C ILE A 9 -19.21 -1.02 -29.01
N PRO A 10 -18.35 -0.84 -30.03
CA PRO A 10 -16.91 -1.12 -29.89
C PRO A 10 -16.24 -0.17 -28.88
N LEU A 11 -16.66 1.11 -28.84
CA LEU A 11 -16.13 2.07 -27.87
C LEU A 11 -16.50 1.70 -26.43
N GLY A 12 -17.74 1.26 -26.19
CA GLY A 12 -18.23 0.81 -24.88
C GLY A 12 -17.51 -0.46 -24.41
N LEU A 13 -17.26 -1.39 -25.33
CA LEU A 13 -16.53 -2.63 -25.04
C LEU A 13 -15.07 -2.34 -24.67
N ILE A 14 -14.39 -1.47 -25.43
CA ILE A 14 -13.00 -1.05 -25.14
C ILE A 14 -12.92 -0.35 -23.78
N THR A 15 -13.80 0.63 -23.53
CA THR A 15 -13.81 1.35 -22.25
C THR A 15 -14.14 0.44 -21.07
N GLY A 16 -15.02 -0.54 -21.26
CA GLY A 16 -15.32 -1.59 -20.29
C GLY A 16 -14.09 -2.43 -19.94
N PHE A 17 -13.39 -2.97 -20.94
CA PHE A 17 -12.20 -3.80 -20.69
C PHE A 17 -11.06 -3.01 -20.05
N PHE A 18 -10.78 -1.79 -20.51
CA PHE A 18 -9.77 -0.93 -19.88
C PHE A 18 -10.15 -0.54 -18.44
N GLY A 19 -11.43 -0.26 -18.18
CA GLY A 19 -11.93 0.03 -16.84
C GLY A 19 -11.76 -1.15 -15.88
N VAL A 20 -12.20 -2.34 -16.28
CA VAL A 20 -12.06 -3.57 -15.48
C VAL A 20 -10.60 -3.89 -15.22
N SER A 21 -9.74 -3.81 -16.24
CA SER A 21 -8.30 -4.05 -16.12
C SER A 21 -7.63 -3.08 -15.16
N GLY A 22 -7.92 -1.77 -15.26
CA GLY A 22 -7.36 -0.75 -14.37
C GLY A 22 -7.76 -0.94 -12.90
N ILE A 23 -9.04 -1.24 -12.65
CA ILE A 23 -9.53 -1.51 -11.28
C ILE A 23 -8.89 -2.77 -10.71
N LEU A 24 -8.79 -3.84 -11.51
CA LEU A 24 -8.14 -5.08 -11.12
C LEU A 24 -6.68 -4.83 -10.74
N PHE A 25 -5.93 -4.14 -11.59
CA PHE A 25 -4.51 -3.86 -11.37
C PHE A 25 -4.28 -3.02 -10.10
N GLN A 26 -5.12 -2.02 -9.85
CA GLN A 26 -5.04 -1.21 -8.63
C GLN A 26 -5.29 -2.05 -7.37
N LYS A 27 -6.25 -2.99 -7.41
CA LYS A 27 -6.51 -3.89 -6.29
C LYS A 27 -5.38 -4.88 -6.03
N LEU A 28 -4.73 -5.36 -7.08
CA LEU A 28 -3.57 -6.26 -6.98
C LEU A 28 -2.34 -5.53 -6.40
N LYS A 29 -2.00 -4.34 -6.90
CA LYS A 29 -0.88 -3.55 -6.34
C LYS A 29 -1.09 -3.23 -4.87
N THR A 30 -2.31 -2.89 -4.51
CA THR A 30 -2.65 -2.59 -3.11
C THR A 30 -2.78 -3.85 -2.25
N SER A 31 -3.01 -5.05 -2.79
CA SER A 31 -2.95 -6.29 -2.00
C SER A 31 -1.54 -6.77 -1.72
N ILE A 32 -0.59 -6.50 -2.62
CA ILE A 32 0.82 -6.81 -2.41
C ILE A 32 1.41 -5.92 -1.32
N ASN A 33 0.99 -4.64 -1.29
CA ASN A 33 1.37 -3.76 -0.21
C ASN A 33 0.68 -4.19 1.08
N GLU A 34 1.49 -4.53 2.09
CA GLU A 34 1.00 -4.81 3.43
C GLU A 34 0.10 -3.67 3.91
N GLY A 35 -1.12 -4.02 4.32
CA GLY A 35 -2.04 -3.07 4.93
C GLY A 35 -1.50 -2.60 6.28
N GLN A 36 -1.77 -1.36 6.66
CA GLN A 36 -1.47 -0.84 8.00
C GLN A 36 -1.97 -1.82 9.08
N ASN A 37 -1.15 -2.07 10.11
CA ASN A 37 -1.58 -2.85 11.28
C ASN A 37 -2.74 -2.13 11.95
N LYS A 38 -3.92 -2.77 11.99
CA LYS A 38 -5.17 -2.14 12.49
C LYS A 38 -5.09 -1.71 13.95
N ASN A 39 -4.21 -2.33 14.74
CA ASN A 39 -3.98 -2.00 16.15
C ASN A 39 -3.17 -0.70 16.34
N GLU A 40 -2.52 -0.20 15.29
CA GLU A 40 -1.69 1.01 15.34
C GLU A 40 -2.48 2.28 15.00
N VAL A 41 -3.55 2.15 14.18
CA VAL A 41 -4.35 3.28 13.71
C VAL A 41 -5.57 3.56 14.60
N LEU A 42 -6.18 2.52 15.20
CA LEU A 42 -7.33 2.66 16.10
C LEU A 42 -7.23 1.69 17.28
N PRO A 43 -7.37 2.15 18.54
CA PRO A 43 -7.42 1.24 19.69
C PRO A 43 -8.65 0.33 19.58
N LYS A 44 -8.50 -0.94 19.98
CA LYS A 44 -9.54 -1.98 19.87
C LYS A 44 -10.91 -1.54 20.42
N LEU A 45 -10.92 -0.66 21.42
CA LEU A 45 -12.13 -0.16 22.09
C LEU A 45 -12.97 0.80 21.21
N VAL A 46 -12.33 1.62 20.39
CA VAL A 46 -13.01 2.53 19.43
C VAL A 46 -13.55 1.74 18.24
N ARG A 47 -12.89 0.64 17.88
CA ARG A 47 -13.26 -0.25 16.77
C ARG A 47 -14.60 -0.97 16.98
N THR A 48 -14.93 -1.40 18.20
CA THR A 48 -16.18 -2.12 18.48
C THR A 48 -17.38 -1.19 18.72
N ARG A 49 -17.15 0.00 19.29
CA ARG A 49 -18.22 0.94 19.66
C ARG A 49 -18.79 1.73 18.47
N ILE A 50 -17.96 2.11 17.49
CA ILE A 50 -18.41 2.85 16.29
C ILE A 50 -19.06 1.91 15.26
N CYS A 51 -18.61 0.65 15.16
CA CYS A 51 -19.16 -0.32 14.23
C CYS A 51 -20.56 -0.84 14.61
N SER A 52 -20.95 -0.79 15.88
CA SER A 52 -22.27 -1.29 16.32
C SER A 52 -23.40 -0.29 16.17
N LEU A 53 -23.10 1.01 16.12
CA LEU A 53 -24.10 2.10 16.05
C LEU A 53 -24.39 2.58 14.62
N PHE A 54 -23.51 2.26 13.67
CA PHE A 54 -23.71 2.51 12.25
C PHE A 54 -23.25 1.27 11.49
N ALA A 55 -24.18 0.52 10.89
CA ALA A 55 -23.92 -0.63 10.01
C ALA A 55 -23.18 -0.24 8.68
N ILE A 56 -22.47 0.89 8.67
CA ILE A 56 -21.66 1.41 7.56
C ILE A 56 -20.16 1.25 7.85
N CYS A 57 -19.74 0.96 9.09
CA CYS A 57 -18.32 0.83 9.42
C CYS A 57 -17.76 -0.55 9.08
N GLY A 58 -17.76 -0.88 7.78
CA GLY A 58 -16.79 -1.84 7.25
C GLY A 58 -15.41 -1.22 7.45
N VAL A 59 -14.64 -1.72 8.41
CA VAL A 59 -13.24 -1.33 8.65
C VAL A 59 -12.47 -1.57 7.35
N ARG A 60 -12.39 -0.54 6.51
CA ARG A 60 -11.64 -0.52 5.26
C ARG A 60 -10.20 -0.79 5.67
N SER A 61 -9.68 -1.97 5.37
CA SER A 61 -8.23 -2.20 5.44
C SER A 61 -7.61 -1.15 4.52
N TYR A 62 -7.02 -0.09 5.10
CA TYR A 62 -6.37 0.96 4.32
C TYR A 62 -5.09 0.36 3.74
N LYS A 63 -5.23 -0.21 2.55
CA LYS A 63 -4.11 -0.70 1.76
C LYS A 63 -3.33 0.51 1.29
N ARG A 64 -2.03 0.52 1.59
CA ARG A 64 -1.17 1.66 1.25
C ARG A 64 -1.01 1.73 -0.28
N PRO A 65 -1.12 2.91 -0.90
CA PRO A 65 -0.90 3.03 -2.33
C PRO A 65 0.56 2.70 -2.68
N PRO A 66 0.81 2.18 -3.90
CA PRO A 66 2.17 1.98 -4.40
C PRO A 66 2.89 3.33 -4.50
N ARG A 67 4.19 3.34 -4.18
CA ARG A 67 5.06 4.51 -4.38
C ARG A 67 5.60 4.50 -5.81
N TYR A 68 5.69 5.67 -6.42
CA TYR A 68 6.26 5.89 -7.75
C TYR A 68 7.44 6.85 -7.65
N GLY A 69 8.40 6.76 -8.57
CA GLY A 69 9.52 7.70 -8.62
C GLY A 69 10.48 7.63 -7.43
N LEU A 70 10.70 6.44 -6.86
CA LEU A 70 11.61 6.28 -5.71
C LEU A 70 13.05 6.63 -6.07
N ASP A 71 13.55 7.68 -5.45
CA ASP A 71 14.92 8.14 -5.57
C ASP A 71 15.88 7.29 -4.69
N ARG A 72 17.17 7.66 -4.66
CA ARG A 72 18.18 6.94 -3.88
C ARG A 72 17.90 7.07 -2.38
N TRP A 73 17.47 8.26 -1.94
CA TRP A 73 17.17 8.54 -0.54
C TRP A 73 15.99 7.70 -0.05
N ASP A 74 14.90 7.66 -0.81
CA ASP A 74 13.70 6.88 -0.53
C ASP A 74 13.99 5.39 -0.38
N ARG A 75 14.90 4.84 -1.20
CA ARG A 75 15.32 3.43 -1.09
C ARG A 75 16.04 3.18 0.23
N VAL A 76 16.99 4.05 0.60
CA VAL A 76 17.70 3.96 1.88
C VAL A 76 16.73 4.13 3.07
N MET A 77 15.74 5.02 2.94
CA MET A 77 14.68 5.19 3.95
C MET A 77 13.79 3.95 4.08
N LEU A 78 13.44 3.30 2.97
CA LEU A 78 12.67 2.05 2.99
C LEU A 78 13.45 0.92 3.67
N ASP A 79 14.75 0.79 3.38
CA ASP A 79 15.60 -0.22 4.01
C ASP A 79 15.75 0.05 5.52
N ARG A 80 15.85 1.33 5.91
CA ARG A 80 15.84 1.73 7.33
C ARG A 80 14.52 1.35 8.00
N ASP A 81 13.39 1.68 7.40
CA ASP A 81 12.07 1.39 7.97
C ASP A 81 11.81 -0.11 8.06
N TYR A 82 12.31 -0.89 7.09
CA TYR A 82 12.34 -2.36 7.15
C TYR A 82 13.15 -2.86 8.36
N ARG A 83 14.29 -2.25 8.66
CA ARG A 83 15.09 -2.61 9.85
C ARG A 83 14.43 -2.23 11.17
N LEU A 84 13.65 -1.15 11.21
CA LEU A 84 12.92 -0.71 12.40
C LEU A 84 11.68 -1.56 12.69
N THR A 85 10.96 -1.98 11.65
CA THR A 85 9.64 -2.61 11.78
C THR A 85 9.60 -4.08 11.41
N GLY A 86 10.62 -4.58 10.68
CA GLY A 86 10.66 -5.93 10.10
C GLY A 86 9.73 -6.12 8.90
N THR A 87 9.03 -5.08 8.45
CA THR A 87 8.03 -5.14 7.37
C THR A 87 8.38 -4.15 6.28
N GLN A 88 8.23 -4.51 4.99
CA GLN A 88 8.67 -3.66 3.87
C GLN A 88 7.88 -2.35 3.80
N ARG A 89 6.67 -2.35 4.34
CA ARG A 89 5.77 -1.20 4.37
C ARG A 89 5.36 -0.83 5.79
N GLY A 90 6.14 -1.16 6.82
CA GLY A 90 5.85 -0.72 8.19
C GLY A 90 5.96 0.79 8.35
N GLN A 91 5.20 1.35 9.30
CA GLN A 91 5.48 2.68 9.84
C GLN A 91 5.67 2.51 11.35
N ALA A 92 6.53 3.32 11.96
CA ALA A 92 6.68 3.37 13.40
C ALA A 92 6.74 4.83 13.83
N HIS A 93 6.11 5.14 14.96
CA HIS A 93 6.02 6.49 15.52
C HIS A 93 6.65 6.58 16.93
N GLN A 94 7.24 5.49 17.41
CA GLN A 94 7.81 5.43 18.76
C GLN A 94 9.02 6.37 18.86
N ALA A 95 9.10 7.13 19.95
CA ALA A 95 10.19 8.08 20.19
C ALA A 95 11.55 7.37 20.36
N THR A 96 11.55 6.21 20.99
CA THR A 96 12.76 5.40 21.22
C THR A 96 12.76 4.20 20.26
N ALA A 97 13.85 4.04 19.53
CA ALA A 97 14.03 2.89 18.63
C ALA A 97 14.17 1.57 19.40
N PRO A 98 13.78 0.42 18.82
CA PRO A 98 14.01 -0.87 19.44
C PRO A 98 15.52 -1.15 19.58
N SER A 99 15.94 -1.80 20.65
CA SER A 99 17.35 -2.08 20.93
C SER A 99 18.04 -2.86 19.80
N ALA A 100 17.32 -3.79 19.15
CA ALA A 100 17.79 -4.56 18.01
C ALA A 100 18.19 -3.70 16.79
N PHE A 101 17.70 -2.47 16.68
CA PHE A 101 18.06 -1.57 15.57
C PHE A 101 19.54 -1.19 15.60
N SER A 102 20.14 -1.12 16.79
CA SER A 102 21.56 -0.78 16.98
C SER A 102 22.50 -1.83 16.38
N THR A 103 22.12 -3.11 16.42
CA THR A 103 22.94 -4.24 15.97
C THR A 103 22.62 -4.69 14.54
N ASN A 104 21.40 -4.43 14.05
CA ASN A 104 20.93 -4.88 12.73
C ASN A 104 21.49 -4.05 11.55
N SER A 105 22.71 -3.49 11.66
CA SER A 105 23.31 -2.73 10.55
C SER A 105 24.07 -3.66 9.60
N ALA A 106 23.78 -3.53 8.30
CA ALA A 106 24.42 -4.31 7.25
C ALA A 106 25.08 -3.35 6.24
N TRP A 107 26.28 -3.72 5.81
CA TRP A 107 27.00 -3.04 4.73
C TRP A 107 26.80 -3.83 3.44
N ASN A 108 26.44 -3.14 2.36
CA ASN A 108 26.30 -3.77 1.05
C ASN A 108 27.67 -4.14 0.51
N LEU A 109 27.85 -5.39 0.12
CA LEU A 109 29.04 -5.85 -0.59
C LEU A 109 28.76 -5.80 -2.08
N GLU A 110 29.59 -5.11 -2.83
CA GLU A 110 29.52 -5.09 -4.28
C GLU A 110 30.37 -6.24 -4.85
N LYS A 111 29.92 -6.83 -5.95
CA LYS A 111 30.71 -7.82 -6.66
C LYS A 111 31.79 -7.10 -7.47
N GLU A 112 33.02 -7.62 -7.42
CA GLU A 112 34.12 -7.20 -8.29
C GLU A 112 33.64 -7.12 -9.75
N HIS A 113 33.84 -5.96 -10.38
CA HIS A 113 33.49 -5.73 -11.78
C HIS A 113 34.59 -6.29 -12.68
N LEU A 114 34.43 -7.54 -13.13
CA LEU A 114 35.30 -8.17 -14.14
C LEU A 114 34.93 -7.73 -15.56
#